data_AF-A0A7Y5DJB2-F1
#
_entry.id   AF-A0A7Y5DJB2-F1
#
_cell.length_a   1.000
_cell.length_b   1.000
_cell.length_c   1.000
_cell.angle_alpha   90.00
_cell.angle_beta   90.00
_cell.angle_gamma   90.00
#
_symmetry.space_group_name_H-M   'P 1'
#
loop_
_entity.id
_entity.type
_entity.pdbx_description
1 polymer ?
#
loop_
_entity_poly.entity_id
_entity_poly.type
_entity_poly.pdbx_seq_one_letter_code
_entity_poly.pdbx_strand_id
1 'polypeptide(L)'
;MAKSVIYYVAVWMSLIGVVANGAENENNSSTASRSLSLLQRLHVPQPSDSWEIDSYFGGYRVKLALPKELDRIDALPEEIRGSVRQRIEFRRRNIDVLRKSAMDMDRILSKNRVAHVAEYEQKLERVVMSLPPSQINGTESPMVLHEPVLNALPDYTKVDFFLQESLIPQVTQRLQMLGMEHRVRLHGEQEYEFNEAGISLRHHTTRWMRDVFWLTSNQTKPNQTKPNQTRSGQGSILLLPLAFYQINDLSRPDNDYVRKLEDVRHKVVRVPLFFKGGNLLVGSADKRRILFIGEDELKLNQDFYYNAFFYFPPQKEVLELFRQLAGADEVRILPNSKHLFHLDMMMAVLNPKTVALIKPVDADALDKNDHRVIAEARQILMEYGFRMVDIPTLADWVNTFKSPINIIPFTNRDSGRLTAFVPQFEDKLVMIKGRAVSIRQEIKQAYAEAGVEAIFAESSFYQFGGNFHCAILPVE
;
A
#
# COMPACT_ATOMS: atom_id res chain seq x y z
N MET A 1 -0.50 -26.02 -26.60
CA MET A 1 -0.99 -25.21 -25.47
C MET A 1 -0.05 -25.44 -24.28
N ALA A 2 0.94 -24.55 -24.10
CA ALA A 2 1.89 -24.66 -23.01
C ALA A 2 1.26 -24.08 -21.73
N LYS A 3 1.15 -24.90 -20.68
CA LYS A 3 0.72 -24.46 -19.35
C LYS A 3 1.89 -23.75 -18.69
N SER A 4 1.75 -22.44 -18.46
CA SER A 4 2.67 -21.64 -17.66
C SER A 4 2.60 -22.11 -16.21
N VAL A 5 3.60 -22.87 -15.76
CA VAL A 5 3.75 -23.26 -14.36
C VAL A 5 4.44 -22.11 -13.62
N ILE A 6 3.66 -21.30 -12.90
CA ILE A 6 4.20 -20.35 -11.94
C ILE A 6 4.69 -21.17 -10.73
N TYR A 7 6.01 -21.30 -10.58
CA TYR A 7 6.62 -21.91 -9.40
C TYR A 7 6.45 -20.98 -8.20
N TYR A 8 5.41 -21.22 -7.39
CA TYR A 8 5.42 -20.80 -6.00
C TYR A 8 6.33 -21.77 -5.23
N VAL A 9 7.56 -21.35 -4.94
CA VAL A 9 8.37 -22.02 -3.92
C VAL A 9 7.75 -21.65 -2.57
N ALA A 10 6.81 -22.47 -2.10
CA ALA A 10 6.29 -22.39 -0.75
C ALA A 10 7.38 -22.87 0.21
N VAL A 11 8.20 -21.95 0.72
CA VAL A 11 9.01 -22.21 1.91
C VAL A 11 8.05 -22.20 3.10
N TRP A 12 7.51 -23.37 3.44
CA TRP A 12 6.81 -23.59 4.70
C TRP A 12 7.84 -23.55 5.83
N MET A 13 8.01 -22.40 6.48
CA MET A 13 8.54 -22.33 7.84
C MET A 13 7.39 -22.11 8.81
N SER A 14 6.96 -23.18 9.46
CA SER A 14 6.10 -23.15 10.64
C SER A 14 6.87 -22.58 11.82
N LEU A 15 6.79 -21.26 11.99
CA LEU A 15 7.21 -20.54 13.19
C LEU A 15 6.15 -19.50 13.55
N ILE A 16 4.93 -19.98 13.85
CA ILE A 16 3.98 -19.23 14.66
C ILE A 16 4.25 -19.65 16.11
N GLY A 17 5.34 -19.10 16.66
CA GLY A 17 5.66 -19.17 18.07
C GLY A 17 5.33 -17.82 18.69
N VAL A 18 4.18 -17.75 19.38
CA VAL A 18 3.82 -16.81 20.45
C VAL A 18 4.73 -15.57 20.55
N VAL A 19 4.43 -14.52 19.79
CA VAL A 19 4.86 -13.17 20.15
C VAL A 19 3.92 -12.72 21.27
N ALA A 20 4.23 -13.16 22.49
CA ALA A 20 3.61 -12.63 23.68
C ALA A 20 3.87 -11.12 23.77
N ASN A 21 2.87 -10.38 24.22
CA ASN A 21 2.89 -8.94 24.48
C ASN A 21 3.99 -8.55 25.49
N GLY A 22 5.25 -8.51 25.06
CA GLY A 22 6.39 -7.97 25.79
C GLY A 22 6.50 -6.47 25.56
N ALA A 23 5.50 -5.71 26.00
CA ALA A 23 5.47 -4.25 25.91
C ALA A 23 5.63 -3.61 27.30
N GLU A 24 6.57 -4.08 28.12
CA GLU A 24 6.93 -3.38 29.36
C GLU A 24 8.46 -3.35 29.51
N ASN A 25 9.03 -2.13 29.55
CA ASN A 25 10.43 -1.77 29.86
C ASN A 25 11.51 -1.66 28.75
N GLU A 26 11.23 -1.04 27.60
CA GLU A 26 12.29 -0.65 26.62
C GLU A 26 12.58 0.88 26.51
N ASN A 27 12.07 1.72 27.41
CA ASN A 27 12.25 3.18 27.27
C ASN A 27 13.72 3.66 27.37
N ASN A 28 14.64 2.86 27.92
CA ASN A 28 16.06 3.21 28.02
C ASN A 28 16.94 2.78 26.84
N SER A 29 16.46 1.94 25.90
CA SER A 29 17.26 1.54 24.72
C SER A 29 17.17 2.53 23.55
N SER A 30 16.28 3.53 23.62
CA SER A 30 15.94 4.38 22.47
C SER A 30 16.98 5.44 22.11
N THR A 31 17.84 5.85 23.05
CA THR A 31 18.84 6.92 22.82
C THR A 31 20.11 6.40 22.15
N ALA A 32 20.58 5.20 22.49
CA ALA A 32 21.80 4.62 21.91
C ALA A 32 21.61 4.19 20.43
N SER A 33 20.47 3.57 20.09
CA SER A 33 20.17 3.13 18.71
C SER A 33 20.08 4.31 17.72
N ARG A 34 19.65 5.50 18.16
CA ARG A 34 19.57 6.71 17.32
C ARG A 34 20.92 7.25 16.84
N SER A 35 22.03 6.81 17.44
CA SER A 35 23.37 7.22 16.99
C SER A 35 23.86 6.42 15.77
N LEU A 36 23.25 5.25 15.51
CA LEU A 36 23.58 4.41 14.37
C LEU A 36 22.83 4.89 13.12
N SER A 37 23.54 4.89 11.99
CA SER A 37 22.91 5.11 10.67
C SER A 37 21.87 4.03 10.38
N LEU A 38 20.89 4.36 9.52
CA LEU A 38 19.87 3.37 9.11
C LEU A 38 20.47 2.12 8.45
N LEU A 39 21.60 2.24 7.74
CA LEU A 39 22.34 1.08 7.19
C LEU A 39 22.78 0.11 8.30
N GLN A 40 23.32 0.65 9.40
CA GLN A 40 23.78 -0.14 10.53
C GLN A 40 22.61 -0.74 11.30
N ARG A 41 21.54 0.01 11.51
CA ARG A 41 20.33 -0.45 12.22
C ARG A 41 19.63 -1.60 11.48
N LEU A 42 19.48 -1.48 10.16
CA LEU A 42 18.83 -2.49 9.33
C LEU A 42 19.77 -3.64 8.92
N HIS A 43 21.02 -3.64 9.41
CA HIS A 43 22.04 -4.63 9.06
C HIS A 43 22.20 -4.78 7.53
N VAL A 44 22.19 -3.66 6.80
CA VAL A 44 22.20 -3.69 5.33
C VAL A 44 23.54 -4.25 4.84
N PRO A 45 23.54 -5.33 4.04
CA PRO A 45 24.77 -5.97 3.59
C PRO A 45 25.58 -5.03 2.69
N GLN A 46 26.90 -5.26 2.67
CA GLN A 46 27.79 -4.76 1.64
C GLN A 46 27.77 -5.71 0.43
N PRO A 47 28.00 -5.21 -0.79
CA PRO A 47 28.16 -6.07 -1.97
C PRO A 47 29.28 -7.11 -1.84
N SER A 48 30.27 -6.84 -0.98
CA SER A 48 31.41 -7.72 -0.68
C SER A 48 31.15 -8.75 0.42
N ASP A 49 30.03 -8.66 1.14
CA ASP A 49 29.74 -9.59 2.24
C ASP A 49 29.60 -11.02 1.71
N SER A 50 29.90 -12.00 2.57
CA SER A 50 29.81 -13.40 2.18
C SER A 50 28.36 -13.88 2.18
N TRP A 51 27.95 -14.63 1.17
CA TRP A 51 26.60 -15.18 1.07
C TRP A 51 26.53 -16.44 0.23
N GLU A 52 25.47 -17.23 0.42
CA GLU A 52 25.28 -18.49 -0.31
C GLU A 52 24.17 -18.38 -1.35
N ILE A 53 24.43 -18.91 -2.55
CA ILE A 53 23.39 -19.40 -3.46
C ILE A 53 23.16 -20.86 -3.08
N ASP A 54 21.93 -21.24 -2.76
CA ASP A 54 21.49 -22.65 -2.73
C ASP A 54 20.15 -22.72 -3.47
N SER A 55 20.19 -23.12 -4.74
CA SER A 55 19.02 -23.11 -5.62
C SER A 55 19.16 -24.09 -6.77
N TYR A 56 18.02 -24.47 -7.35
CA TYR A 56 17.97 -25.33 -8.52
C TYR A 56 17.87 -24.50 -9.80
N PHE A 57 18.74 -24.77 -10.77
CA PHE A 57 18.73 -24.16 -12.09
C PHE A 57 18.68 -25.29 -13.12
N GLY A 58 17.63 -25.37 -13.94
CA GLY A 58 17.54 -26.41 -14.97
C GLY A 58 17.69 -27.86 -14.46
N GLY A 59 17.28 -28.14 -13.22
CA GLY A 59 17.46 -29.45 -12.57
C GLY A 59 18.77 -29.64 -11.81
N TYR A 60 19.72 -28.72 -11.92
CA TYR A 60 20.99 -28.74 -11.18
C TYR A 60 20.88 -27.96 -9.88
N ARG A 61 21.20 -28.59 -8.75
CA ARG A 61 21.40 -27.87 -7.49
C ARG A 61 22.74 -27.16 -7.53
N VAL A 62 22.71 -25.84 -7.43
CA VAL A 62 23.89 -24.99 -7.34
C VAL A 62 24.02 -24.52 -5.90
N LYS A 63 25.15 -24.85 -5.27
CA LYS A 63 25.54 -24.32 -3.96
C LYS A 63 26.87 -23.56 -4.09
N LEU A 64 26.85 -22.24 -3.93
CA LEU A 64 28.03 -21.38 -4.08
C LEU A 64 28.13 -20.37 -2.93
N ALA A 65 29.31 -20.25 -2.31
CA ALA A 65 29.64 -19.25 -1.30
C ALA A 65 30.39 -18.06 -1.93
N LEU A 66 29.68 -16.96 -2.15
CA LEU A 66 30.20 -15.75 -2.76
C LEU A 66 30.76 -14.79 -1.70
N PRO A 67 31.74 -13.94 -2.03
CA PRO A 67 32.43 -13.85 -3.32
C PRO A 67 33.53 -14.91 -3.54
N LYS A 68 33.83 -15.75 -2.53
CA LYS A 68 34.97 -16.71 -2.55
C LYS A 68 34.92 -17.72 -3.70
N GLU A 69 33.73 -18.08 -4.15
CA GLU A 69 33.51 -19.09 -5.17
C GLU A 69 33.07 -18.53 -6.53
N LEU A 70 33.37 -17.25 -6.81
CA LEU A 70 33.09 -16.63 -8.12
C LEU A 70 33.72 -17.42 -9.27
N ASP A 71 34.96 -17.89 -9.10
CA ASP A 71 35.67 -18.65 -10.15
C ASP A 71 35.04 -20.02 -10.44
N ARG A 72 34.28 -20.58 -9.49
CA ARG A 72 33.57 -21.86 -9.67
C ARG A 72 32.39 -21.75 -10.64
N ILE A 73 31.96 -20.53 -10.97
CA ILE A 73 30.86 -20.28 -11.92
C ILE A 73 31.25 -20.76 -13.32
N ASP A 74 32.51 -20.60 -13.71
CA ASP A 74 32.99 -20.99 -15.04
C ASP A 74 33.06 -22.51 -15.21
N ALA A 75 33.11 -23.24 -14.10
CA ALA A 75 33.02 -24.70 -14.07
C ALA A 75 31.57 -25.23 -14.10
N LEU A 76 30.55 -24.36 -14.01
CA LEU A 76 29.15 -24.79 -14.13
C LEU A 76 28.80 -25.16 -15.58
N PRO A 77 27.82 -26.07 -15.78
CA PRO A 77 27.24 -26.36 -17.09
C PRO A 77 26.84 -25.07 -17.81
N GLU A 78 27.13 -25.01 -19.12
CA GLU A 78 26.90 -23.82 -19.94
C GLU A 78 25.43 -23.36 -19.89
N GLU A 79 24.50 -24.32 -19.86
CA GLU A 79 23.06 -24.10 -19.81
C GLU A 79 22.55 -23.40 -18.53
N ILE A 80 23.28 -23.48 -17.41
CA ILE A 80 22.90 -22.81 -16.15
C ILE A 80 23.82 -21.64 -15.78
N ARG A 81 25.00 -21.55 -16.39
CA ARG A 81 26.01 -20.52 -16.07
C ARG A 81 25.47 -19.11 -16.19
N GLY A 82 24.72 -18.84 -17.26
CA GLY A 82 24.06 -17.54 -17.49
C GLY A 82 23.12 -17.15 -16.36
N SER A 83 22.19 -18.05 -16.00
CA SER A 83 21.21 -17.85 -14.94
C SER A 83 21.85 -17.61 -13.57
N VAL A 84 22.92 -18.33 -13.24
CA VAL A 84 23.66 -18.13 -11.98
C VAL A 84 24.34 -16.76 -11.95
N ARG A 85 25.07 -16.38 -13.01
CA ARG A 85 25.70 -15.04 -13.11
C ARG A 85 24.66 -13.94 -12.99
N GLN A 86 23.54 -14.10 -13.67
CA GLN A 86 22.43 -13.14 -13.63
C GLN A 86 21.84 -13.00 -12.22
N ARG A 87 21.65 -14.10 -11.48
CA ARG A 87 21.19 -14.06 -10.07
C ARG A 87 22.17 -13.31 -9.16
N ILE A 88 23.48 -13.44 -9.40
CA ILE A 88 24.52 -12.71 -8.68
C ILE A 88 24.41 -11.20 -8.97
N GLU A 89 24.29 -10.85 -10.24
CA GLU A 89 24.15 -9.45 -10.66
C GLU A 89 22.85 -8.83 -10.15
N PHE A 90 21.73 -9.56 -10.13
CA PHE A 90 20.49 -9.10 -9.50
C PHE A 90 20.68 -8.81 -8.02
N ARG A 91 21.30 -9.73 -7.27
CA ARG A 91 21.52 -9.51 -5.84
C ARG A 91 22.39 -8.28 -5.60
N ARG A 92 23.49 -8.11 -6.35
CA ARG A 92 24.37 -6.94 -6.24
C ARG A 92 23.59 -5.64 -6.47
N ARG A 93 22.85 -5.57 -7.57
CA ARG A 93 22.00 -4.41 -7.91
C ARG A 93 20.92 -4.14 -6.85
N ASN A 94 20.28 -5.18 -6.32
CA ASN A 94 19.29 -5.06 -5.25
C ASN A 94 19.93 -4.49 -3.97
N ILE A 95 21.11 -4.98 -3.58
CA ILE A 95 21.85 -4.46 -2.43
C ILE A 95 22.16 -2.97 -2.61
N ASP A 96 22.61 -2.55 -3.80
CA ASP A 96 22.88 -1.13 -4.07
C ASP A 96 21.62 -0.27 -3.94
N VAL A 97 20.48 -0.74 -4.45
CA VAL A 97 19.18 -0.07 -4.29
C VAL A 97 18.81 0.06 -2.82
N LEU A 98 18.87 -1.03 -2.05
CA LEU A 98 18.54 -1.05 -0.63
C LEU A 98 19.41 -0.07 0.17
N ARG A 99 20.73 -0.08 -0.11
CA ARG A 99 21.69 0.82 0.53
C ARG A 99 21.38 2.27 0.22
N LYS A 100 21.13 2.60 -1.06
CA LYS A 100 20.76 3.95 -1.48
C LYS A 100 19.47 4.40 -0.79
N SER A 101 18.43 3.56 -0.76
CA SER A 101 17.17 3.83 -0.07
C SER A 101 17.36 4.08 1.43
N ALA A 102 18.18 3.27 2.10
CA ALA A 102 18.50 3.47 3.50
C ALA A 102 19.24 4.79 3.75
N MET A 103 20.24 5.12 2.93
CA MET A 103 21.00 6.38 3.04
C MET A 103 20.14 7.62 2.77
N ASP A 104 19.30 7.57 1.73
CA ASP A 104 18.41 8.68 1.39
C ASP A 104 17.36 8.91 2.49
N MET A 105 16.85 7.81 3.08
CA MET A 105 15.90 7.89 4.18
C MET A 105 16.55 8.41 5.46
N ASP A 106 17.75 7.93 5.80
CA ASP A 106 18.54 8.41 6.95
C ASP A 106 18.80 9.92 6.85
N ARG A 107 19.13 10.42 5.64
CA ARG A 107 19.28 11.85 5.38
C ARG A 107 17.99 12.64 5.58
N ILE A 108 16.84 12.07 5.24
CA ILE A 108 15.53 12.72 5.45
C ILE A 108 15.21 12.76 6.95
N LEU A 109 15.27 11.62 7.63
CA LEU A 109 14.93 11.46 9.03
C LEU A 109 15.86 12.24 9.98
N SER A 110 17.13 12.41 9.61
CA SER A 110 18.08 13.23 10.40
C SER A 110 17.82 14.73 10.32
N LYS A 111 17.24 15.21 9.21
CA LYS A 111 16.97 16.64 8.98
C LYS A 111 15.56 17.06 9.37
N ASN A 112 14.63 16.13 9.27
CA ASN A 112 13.20 16.41 9.25
C ASN A 112 12.44 15.43 10.15
N ARG A 113 11.35 15.91 10.76
CA ARG A 113 10.32 14.99 11.25
C ARG A 113 9.36 14.72 10.10
N VAL A 114 9.14 13.46 9.78
CA VAL A 114 8.12 13.05 8.80
C VAL A 114 6.90 12.60 9.56
N ALA A 115 5.72 12.90 9.03
CA ALA A 115 4.46 12.38 9.55
C ALA A 115 3.53 12.09 8.39
N HIS A 116 2.85 10.94 8.43
CA HIS A 116 1.83 10.60 7.45
C HIS A 116 0.73 11.69 7.40
N VAL A 117 0.24 12.01 6.20
CA VAL A 117 -0.88 12.93 6.05
C VAL A 117 -2.15 12.10 6.09
N ALA A 118 -2.92 12.20 7.17
CA ALA A 118 -4.13 11.43 7.29
C ALA A 118 -5.14 11.87 6.22
N GLU A 119 -5.82 10.94 5.58
CA GLU A 119 -6.69 11.23 4.43
C GLU A 119 -7.83 12.18 4.78
N TYR A 120 -8.44 12.02 5.95
CA TYR A 120 -9.49 12.93 6.43
C TYR A 120 -9.02 14.39 6.59
N GLU A 121 -7.71 14.66 6.66
CA GLU A 121 -7.14 16.01 6.71
C GLU A 121 -6.91 16.60 5.31
N GLN A 122 -6.87 15.77 4.27
CA GLN A 122 -6.63 16.18 2.89
C GLN A 122 -7.85 16.88 2.30
N LYS A 123 -7.62 17.74 1.31
CA LYS A 123 -8.69 18.47 0.62
C LYS A 123 -9.14 17.79 -0.68
N LEU A 124 -8.44 16.74 -1.09
CA LEU A 124 -8.67 16.01 -2.33
C LEU A 124 -8.58 16.93 -3.56
N GLU A 125 -7.65 17.88 -3.55
CA GLU A 125 -7.39 18.79 -4.66
C GLU A 125 -6.74 18.06 -5.83
N ARG A 126 -6.03 16.97 -5.55
CA ARG A 126 -5.41 16.12 -6.56
C ARG A 126 -5.42 14.65 -6.17
N VAL A 127 -5.68 13.81 -7.15
CA VAL A 127 -5.62 12.35 -7.02
C VAL A 127 -4.81 11.75 -8.15
N VAL A 128 -4.16 10.63 -7.85
CA VAL A 128 -3.45 9.80 -8.81
C VAL A 128 -4.21 8.50 -9.01
N MET A 129 -4.41 8.11 -10.27
CA MET A 129 -5.06 6.86 -10.66
C MET A 129 -4.33 6.27 -11.87
N SER A 130 -4.66 5.02 -12.20
CA SER A 130 -4.04 4.32 -13.32
C SER A 130 -5.01 3.37 -14.03
N LEU A 131 -4.85 3.27 -15.34
CA LEU A 131 -5.60 2.32 -16.15
C LEU A 131 -4.85 1.01 -16.34
N PRO A 132 -5.56 -0.12 -16.27
CA PRO A 132 -4.98 -1.38 -16.69
C PRO A 132 -4.65 -1.38 -18.19
N PRO A 133 -3.67 -2.19 -18.61
CA PRO A 133 -3.16 -2.23 -19.98
C PRO A 133 -4.18 -2.76 -21.01
N SER A 134 -5.15 -3.55 -20.57
CA SER A 134 -6.14 -4.17 -21.45
C SER A 134 -7.55 -3.79 -21.03
N GLN A 135 -8.43 -3.62 -22.02
CA GLN A 135 -9.87 -3.54 -21.78
C GLN A 135 -10.32 -4.80 -21.02
N ILE A 136 -11.15 -4.60 -20.01
CA ILE A 136 -11.71 -5.70 -19.24
C ILE A 136 -12.87 -6.27 -20.05
N ASN A 137 -12.83 -7.55 -20.41
CA ASN A 137 -13.97 -8.29 -20.95
C ASN A 137 -14.71 -7.63 -22.13
N GLY A 138 -13.98 -7.02 -23.08
CA GLY A 138 -14.60 -6.37 -24.25
C GLY A 138 -15.40 -5.10 -23.94
N THR A 139 -15.14 -4.46 -22.80
CA THR A 139 -15.71 -3.16 -22.44
C THR A 139 -15.32 -2.07 -23.45
N GLU A 140 -16.26 -1.17 -23.74
CA GLU A 140 -16.08 -0.11 -24.75
C GLU A 140 -15.02 0.94 -24.37
N SER A 141 -14.67 1.04 -23.08
CA SER A 141 -13.79 2.07 -22.55
C SER A 141 -12.81 1.51 -21.50
N PRO A 142 -11.50 1.79 -21.61
CA PRO A 142 -10.52 1.44 -20.57
C PRO A 142 -10.80 2.18 -19.25
N MET A 143 -11.59 3.26 -19.29
CA MET A 143 -11.96 4.04 -18.11
C MET A 143 -13.17 3.51 -17.34
N VAL A 144 -13.88 2.49 -17.85
CA VAL A 144 -15.18 2.06 -17.31
C VAL A 144 -15.18 1.79 -15.81
N LEU A 145 -14.07 1.28 -15.26
CA LEU A 145 -13.94 1.06 -13.82
C LEU A 145 -13.88 2.38 -13.02
N HIS A 146 -13.28 3.43 -13.58
CA HIS A 146 -13.01 4.71 -12.91
C HIS A 146 -14.10 5.76 -13.14
N GLU A 147 -14.91 5.63 -14.18
CA GLU A 147 -15.93 6.63 -14.53
C GLU A 147 -16.89 6.98 -13.38
N PRO A 148 -17.45 6.02 -12.60
CA PRO A 148 -18.36 6.36 -11.51
C PRO A 148 -17.73 7.26 -10.44
N VAL A 149 -16.47 6.99 -10.09
CA VAL A 149 -15.75 7.80 -9.09
C VAL A 149 -15.26 9.12 -9.68
N LEU A 150 -14.80 9.16 -10.94
CA LEU A 150 -14.45 10.41 -11.62
C LEU A 150 -15.64 11.38 -11.69
N ASN A 151 -16.85 10.87 -11.95
CA ASN A 151 -18.09 11.66 -11.94
C ASN A 151 -18.45 12.16 -10.53
N ALA A 152 -18.06 11.44 -9.49
CA ALA A 152 -18.36 11.79 -8.10
C ALA A 152 -17.33 12.79 -7.52
N LEU A 153 -16.11 12.87 -8.08
CA LEU A 153 -15.06 13.76 -7.59
C LEU A 153 -15.50 15.24 -7.64
N PRO A 154 -15.23 16.04 -6.59
CA PRO A 154 -15.58 17.46 -6.57
C PRO A 154 -14.95 18.22 -7.74
N ASP A 155 -15.63 19.22 -8.29
CA ASP A 155 -15.20 19.93 -9.51
C ASP A 155 -13.79 20.51 -9.47
N TYR A 156 -13.29 20.81 -8.27
CA TYR A 156 -11.94 21.31 -8.07
C TYR A 156 -10.85 20.24 -8.16
N THR A 157 -11.18 18.96 -7.99
CA THR A 157 -10.20 17.88 -7.98
C THR A 157 -9.58 17.70 -9.36
N LYS A 158 -8.25 17.74 -9.40
CA LYS A 158 -7.43 17.37 -10.55
C LYS A 158 -7.04 15.90 -10.47
N VAL A 159 -6.92 15.26 -11.63
CA VAL A 159 -6.61 13.83 -11.73
C VAL A 159 -5.36 13.66 -12.58
N ASP A 160 -4.36 12.97 -12.06
CA ASP A 160 -3.22 12.47 -12.83
C ASP A 160 -3.46 10.99 -13.15
N PHE A 161 -3.58 10.68 -14.42
CA PHE A 161 -3.97 9.37 -14.92
C PHE A 161 -2.81 8.70 -15.65
N PHE A 162 -2.36 7.56 -15.14
CA PHE A 162 -1.29 6.76 -15.75
C PHE A 162 -1.90 5.66 -16.62
N LEU A 163 -1.42 5.53 -17.85
CA LEU A 163 -1.97 4.58 -18.81
C LEU A 163 -0.95 4.29 -19.91
N GLN A 164 -1.14 3.20 -20.64
CA GLN A 164 -0.36 2.94 -21.84
C GLN A 164 -0.54 4.02 -22.89
N GLU A 165 0.55 4.43 -23.56
CA GLU A 165 0.52 5.48 -24.59
C GLU A 165 -0.52 5.20 -25.69
N SER A 166 -0.68 3.93 -26.07
CA SER A 166 -1.66 3.48 -27.06
C SER A 166 -3.12 3.79 -26.68
N LEU A 167 -3.42 3.94 -25.39
CA LEU A 167 -4.78 4.20 -24.88
C LEU A 167 -5.11 5.70 -24.81
N ILE A 168 -4.11 6.60 -24.94
CA ILE A 168 -4.31 8.05 -24.81
C ILE A 168 -5.42 8.59 -25.74
N PRO A 169 -5.46 8.26 -27.05
CA PRO A 169 -6.49 8.80 -27.93
C PRO A 169 -7.91 8.40 -27.51
N GLN A 170 -8.11 7.14 -27.14
CA GLN A 170 -9.41 6.62 -26.69
C GLN A 170 -9.86 7.28 -25.38
N VAL A 171 -8.94 7.39 -24.42
CA VAL A 171 -9.19 8.03 -23.12
C VAL A 171 -9.48 9.52 -23.28
N THR A 172 -8.74 10.21 -24.16
CA THR A 172 -8.96 11.64 -24.47
C THR A 172 -10.35 11.86 -25.05
N GLN A 173 -10.75 11.04 -26.03
CA GLN A 173 -12.10 11.12 -26.62
C GLN A 173 -13.18 10.89 -25.55
N ARG A 174 -13.01 9.88 -24.70
CA ARG A 174 -13.97 9.59 -23.62
C ARG A 174 -14.07 10.75 -22.62
N LEU A 175 -12.94 11.34 -22.23
CA LEU A 175 -12.90 12.50 -21.35
C LEU A 175 -13.63 13.71 -21.93
N GLN A 176 -13.47 13.98 -23.24
CA GLN A 176 -14.19 15.05 -23.93
C GLN A 176 -15.70 14.81 -23.95
N MET A 177 -16.14 13.57 -24.17
CA MET A 177 -17.56 13.21 -24.11
C MET A 177 -18.16 13.41 -22.71
N LEU A 178 -17.34 13.23 -21.66
CA LEU A 178 -17.72 13.45 -20.26
C LEU A 178 -17.53 14.91 -19.80
N GLY A 179 -16.90 15.77 -20.62
CA GLY A 179 -16.57 17.15 -20.26
C GLY A 179 -15.50 17.27 -19.16
N MET A 180 -14.61 16.28 -19.03
CA MET A 180 -13.63 16.15 -17.95
C MET A 180 -12.18 16.44 -18.36
N GLU A 181 -11.92 16.70 -19.64
CA GLU A 181 -10.58 16.86 -20.21
C GLU A 181 -9.77 17.99 -19.55
N HIS A 182 -10.43 19.00 -18.99
CA HIS A 182 -9.79 20.12 -18.30
C HIS A 182 -9.37 19.83 -16.84
N ARG A 183 -9.79 18.67 -16.30
CA ARG A 183 -9.47 18.22 -14.94
C ARG A 183 -8.49 17.04 -14.91
N VAL A 184 -8.36 16.32 -16.02
CA VAL A 184 -7.57 15.09 -16.11
C VAL A 184 -6.30 15.31 -16.93
N ARG A 185 -5.15 15.02 -16.33
CA ARG A 185 -3.84 14.98 -17.02
C ARG A 185 -3.48 13.53 -17.30
N LEU A 186 -3.17 13.24 -18.56
CA LEU A 186 -2.79 11.90 -19.01
C LEU A 186 -1.26 11.75 -19.04
N HIS A 187 -0.78 10.61 -18.54
CA HIS A 187 0.63 10.24 -18.46
C HIS A 187 0.85 8.91 -19.17
N GLY A 188 1.27 8.96 -20.44
CA GLY A 188 1.48 7.78 -21.28
C GLY A 188 2.71 6.98 -20.90
N GLU A 189 2.57 5.67 -20.73
CA GLU A 189 3.64 4.70 -20.48
C GLU A 189 3.90 3.86 -21.73
N GLN A 190 5.18 3.72 -22.09
CA GLN A 190 5.58 2.80 -23.15
C GLN A 190 5.48 1.38 -22.63
N GLU A 191 4.82 0.51 -23.40
CA GLU A 191 4.86 -0.91 -23.10
C GLU A 191 6.31 -1.39 -23.18
N TYR A 192 6.75 -2.03 -22.11
CA TYR A 192 8.03 -2.71 -22.08
C TYR A 192 7.80 -4.16 -21.64
N GLU A 193 7.92 -5.07 -22.61
CA GLU A 193 7.97 -6.50 -22.34
C GLU A 193 9.43 -6.93 -22.37
N PHE A 194 9.94 -7.34 -21.21
CA PHE A 194 11.27 -7.90 -21.11
C PHE A 194 11.20 -9.40 -20.89
N ASN A 195 11.69 -10.17 -21.85
CA ASN A 195 11.81 -11.61 -21.71
C ASN A 195 13.21 -11.96 -21.19
N GLU A 196 13.32 -12.27 -19.90
CA GLU A 196 14.58 -12.72 -19.29
C GLU A 196 14.47 -14.20 -18.89
N ALA A 197 15.28 -15.07 -19.51
CA ALA A 197 15.31 -16.50 -19.19
C ALA A 197 13.94 -17.21 -19.24
N GLY A 198 13.06 -16.81 -20.16
CA GLY A 198 11.71 -17.38 -20.31
C GLY A 198 10.68 -16.81 -19.32
N ILE A 199 11.07 -15.85 -18.47
CA ILE A 199 10.16 -15.08 -17.64
C ILE A 199 9.87 -13.77 -18.36
N SER A 200 8.65 -13.62 -18.88
CA SER A 200 8.16 -12.33 -19.36
C SER A 200 7.89 -11.44 -18.16
N LEU A 201 8.80 -10.49 -17.92
CA LEU A 201 8.61 -9.39 -17.00
C LEU A 201 7.92 -8.28 -17.78
N ARG A 202 6.59 -8.24 -17.67
CA ARG A 202 5.81 -7.14 -18.24
C ARG A 202 5.73 -6.01 -17.23
N HIS A 203 6.18 -4.84 -17.64
CA HIS A 203 5.87 -3.62 -16.92
C HIS A 203 4.44 -3.22 -17.30
N HIS A 204 3.54 -3.28 -16.33
CA HIS A 204 2.18 -2.79 -16.48
C HIS A 204 1.90 -1.83 -15.35
N THR A 205 1.29 -0.69 -15.69
CA THR A 205 0.72 0.21 -14.69
C THR A 205 -0.23 -0.61 -13.81
N THR A 206 0.11 -0.74 -12.53
CA THR A 206 -0.82 -1.34 -11.57
C THR A 206 -2.04 -0.44 -11.46
N ARG A 207 -3.25 -1.01 -11.43
CA ARG A 207 -4.48 -0.25 -11.14
C ARG A 207 -4.60 0.13 -9.66
N TRP A 208 -3.73 -0.42 -8.80
CA TRP A 208 -3.78 -0.26 -7.35
C TRP A 208 -2.83 0.83 -6.88
N MET A 209 -3.06 2.08 -7.31
CA MET A 209 -2.17 3.21 -6.99
C MET A 209 -2.02 3.45 -5.49
N ARG A 210 -3.01 3.04 -4.69
CA ARG A 210 -2.96 3.16 -3.23
C ARG A 210 -1.85 2.33 -2.61
N ASP A 211 -1.55 1.16 -3.19
CA ASP A 211 -0.56 0.26 -2.60
C ASP A 211 0.87 0.67 -2.92
N VAL A 212 1.02 1.48 -3.96
CA VAL A 212 2.31 1.89 -4.49
C VAL A 212 2.97 2.98 -3.67
N PHE A 213 2.18 3.88 -3.10
CA PHE A 213 2.70 5.07 -2.45
C PHE A 213 2.09 5.27 -1.08
N TRP A 214 2.84 5.96 -0.24
CA TRP A 214 2.35 6.45 1.03
C TRP A 214 2.70 7.92 1.22
N LEU A 215 1.68 8.76 1.30
CA LEU A 215 1.85 10.20 1.41
C LEU A 215 2.28 10.59 2.83
N THR A 216 3.37 11.34 2.93
CA THR A 216 3.85 11.92 4.19
C THR A 216 4.12 13.40 4.02
N SER A 217 4.14 14.14 5.12
CA SER A 217 4.50 15.54 5.18
C SER A 217 5.82 15.72 5.93
N ASN A 218 6.62 16.65 5.44
CA ASN A 218 7.79 17.12 6.16
C ASN A 218 7.34 18.16 7.22
N GLN A 219 7.37 17.77 8.49
CA GLN A 219 7.14 18.67 9.60
C GLN A 219 8.45 19.38 9.96
N THR A 220 8.60 20.61 9.46
CA THR A 220 9.62 21.53 9.98
C THR A 220 9.37 21.79 11.46
N LYS A 221 10.46 21.81 12.24
CA LYS A 221 10.40 21.92 13.71
C LYS A 221 9.49 23.09 14.13
N PRO A 222 8.61 22.92 15.14
CA PRO A 222 7.58 23.90 15.53
C PRO A 222 8.10 25.33 15.73
N ASN A 223 9.37 25.49 16.09
CA ASN A 223 9.96 26.79 16.41
C ASN A 223 10.42 27.62 15.19
N GLN A 224 10.19 27.18 13.96
CA GLN A 224 10.69 27.88 12.75
C GLN A 224 9.63 28.37 11.77
N THR A 225 8.33 28.16 12.04
CA THR A 225 7.29 28.61 11.10
C THR A 225 6.42 29.72 11.66
N LYS A 226 6.30 30.80 10.87
CA LYS A 226 5.38 31.91 11.11
C LYS A 226 3.92 31.39 11.07
N PRO A 227 3.03 31.83 11.98
CA PRO A 227 1.70 31.24 12.19
C PRO A 227 0.72 31.28 10.99
N ASN A 228 1.00 32.02 9.91
CA ASN A 228 0.01 32.32 8.86
C ASN A 228 0.40 31.90 7.44
N GLN A 229 1.40 31.04 7.25
CA GLN A 229 1.61 30.40 5.95
C GLN A 229 0.91 29.04 5.92
N THR A 230 -0.24 29.00 5.23
CA THR A 230 -0.91 27.75 4.85
C THR A 230 0.08 26.93 4.02
N ARG A 231 0.59 25.85 4.62
CA ARG A 231 1.60 24.93 4.05
C ARG A 231 0.99 23.99 2.99
N SER A 232 0.11 24.46 2.10
CA SER A 232 -0.37 23.61 1.01
C SER A 232 0.74 23.51 -0.07
N GLY A 233 1.22 22.29 -0.31
CA GLY A 233 2.12 21.96 -1.43
C GLY A 233 3.63 22.05 -1.18
N GLN A 234 4.13 22.80 -0.19
CA GLN A 234 5.57 22.81 0.12
C GLN A 234 5.91 21.79 1.22
N GLY A 235 6.26 20.56 0.81
CA GLY A 235 6.92 19.59 1.67
C GLY A 235 6.26 18.23 1.82
N SER A 236 5.27 17.87 0.99
CA SER A 236 4.80 16.49 0.92
C SER A 236 5.83 15.59 0.22
N ILE A 237 5.99 14.39 0.75
CA ILE A 237 6.90 13.35 0.26
C ILE A 237 6.06 12.11 0.01
N LEU A 238 6.10 11.61 -1.22
CA LEU A 238 5.54 10.30 -1.55
C LEU A 238 6.58 9.24 -1.23
N LEU A 239 6.29 8.42 -0.22
CA LEU A 239 7.11 7.27 0.12
C LEU A 239 6.78 6.12 -0.82
N LEU A 240 7.83 5.55 -1.40
CA LEU A 240 7.75 4.45 -2.34
C LEU A 240 8.38 3.20 -1.69
N PRO A 241 7.69 2.05 -1.63
CA PRO A 241 8.29 0.81 -1.14
C PRO A 241 9.43 0.33 -2.06
N LEU A 242 10.23 -0.63 -1.60
CA LEU A 242 11.32 -1.21 -2.39
C LEU A 242 10.84 -1.76 -3.73
N ALA A 243 9.70 -2.46 -3.74
CA ALA A 243 9.00 -2.94 -4.92
C ALA A 243 7.53 -3.22 -4.58
N PHE A 244 6.71 -3.28 -5.63
CA PHE A 244 5.32 -3.74 -5.56
C PHE A 244 5.14 -5.09 -6.29
N TYR A 245 5.81 -5.30 -7.43
CA TYR A 245 5.72 -6.54 -8.21
C TYR A 245 7.09 -7.19 -8.52
N GLN A 246 8.14 -6.42 -8.82
CA GLN A 246 9.45 -6.94 -9.25
C GLN A 246 10.43 -7.11 -8.08
N ILE A 247 10.12 -8.01 -7.16
CA ILE A 247 10.94 -8.29 -5.97
C ILE A 247 12.35 -8.80 -6.34
N ASN A 248 12.49 -9.43 -7.50
CA ASN A 248 13.76 -10.03 -7.94
C ASN A 248 14.74 -9.04 -8.61
N ASP A 249 14.26 -7.92 -9.18
CA ASP A 249 15.11 -6.89 -9.78
C ASP A 249 14.63 -5.48 -9.37
N LEU A 250 14.99 -5.08 -8.16
CA LEU A 250 14.65 -3.77 -7.58
C LEU A 250 15.35 -2.59 -8.28
N SER A 251 16.34 -2.89 -9.13
CA SER A 251 17.07 -1.87 -9.90
C SER A 251 16.30 -1.42 -11.14
N ARG A 252 15.37 -2.25 -11.60
CA ARG A 252 14.38 -1.83 -12.58
C ARG A 252 13.23 -1.18 -11.82
N PRO A 253 12.82 0.03 -12.23
CA PRO A 253 11.64 0.61 -11.62
C PRO A 253 10.44 -0.25 -12.03
N ASP A 254 9.77 -0.84 -11.04
CA ASP A 254 8.34 -1.19 -11.13
C ASP A 254 7.47 0.04 -11.53
N ASN A 255 8.09 1.22 -11.70
CA ASN A 255 7.48 2.50 -11.42
C ASN A 255 7.94 3.63 -12.37
N ASP A 256 7.80 3.53 -13.69
CA ASP A 256 7.98 4.70 -14.56
C ASP A 256 7.05 5.87 -14.16
N TYR A 257 5.91 5.56 -13.53
CA TYR A 257 5.06 6.55 -12.86
C TYR A 257 5.78 7.33 -11.74
N VAL A 258 6.82 6.81 -11.07
CA VAL A 258 7.59 7.57 -10.04
C VAL A 258 8.26 8.78 -10.65
N ARG A 259 8.96 8.60 -11.78
CA ARG A 259 9.65 9.72 -12.45
C ARG A 259 8.65 10.80 -12.85
N LYS A 260 7.52 10.37 -13.41
CA LYS A 260 6.44 11.29 -13.82
C LYS A 260 5.76 11.96 -12.63
N LEU A 261 5.64 11.30 -11.48
CA LEU A 261 5.11 11.92 -10.26
C LEU A 261 6.12 12.90 -9.62
N GLU A 262 7.43 12.63 -9.73
CA GLU A 262 8.47 13.59 -9.36
C GLU A 262 8.35 14.88 -10.20
N ASP A 263 8.02 14.76 -11.49
CA ASP A 263 7.74 15.89 -12.37
C ASP A 263 6.45 16.67 -12.00
N VAL A 264 5.58 16.09 -11.16
CA VAL A 264 4.25 16.62 -10.78
C VAL A 264 4.26 17.28 -9.39
N ARG A 265 5.43 17.74 -8.91
CA ARG A 265 5.65 18.56 -7.68
C ARG A 265 5.80 17.79 -6.37
N HIS A 266 5.67 16.47 -6.35
CA HIS A 266 5.93 15.69 -5.14
C HIS A 266 7.35 15.13 -5.17
N LYS A 267 8.07 15.27 -4.06
CA LYS A 267 9.32 14.53 -3.90
C LYS A 267 8.98 13.07 -3.66
N VAL A 268 9.41 12.18 -4.55
CA VAL A 268 9.29 10.73 -4.31
C VAL A 268 10.57 10.24 -3.61
N VAL A 269 10.41 9.36 -2.64
CA VAL A 269 11.53 8.78 -1.90
C VAL A 269 11.29 7.29 -1.71
N ARG A 270 12.20 6.48 -2.25
CA ARG A 270 12.20 5.04 -2.03
C ARG A 270 12.66 4.72 -0.60
N VAL A 271 11.85 3.96 0.13
CA VAL A 271 12.13 3.55 1.50
C VAL A 271 12.68 2.11 1.52
N PRO A 272 13.52 1.74 2.49
CA PRO A 272 14.05 0.38 2.61
C PRO A 272 13.04 -0.53 3.32
N LEU A 273 11.80 -0.58 2.83
CA LEU A 273 10.73 -1.45 3.32
C LEU A 273 9.87 -1.89 2.13
N PHE A 274 9.28 -3.06 2.24
CA PHE A 274 8.15 -3.43 1.40
C PHE A 274 6.88 -3.07 2.15
N PHE A 275 5.90 -2.49 1.49
CA PHE A 275 4.59 -2.29 2.11
C PHE A 275 3.53 -2.06 1.04
N LYS A 276 2.26 -2.16 1.46
CA LYS A 276 1.11 -1.72 0.68
C LYS A 276 0.37 -0.61 1.42
N GLY A 277 0.18 0.53 0.78
CA GLY A 277 -0.48 1.69 1.39
C GLY A 277 -1.92 1.44 1.86
N GLY A 278 -2.67 0.49 1.27
CA GLY A 278 -4.00 0.09 1.76
C GLY A 278 -3.98 -0.65 3.10
N ASN A 279 -2.81 -1.17 3.50
CA ASN A 279 -2.63 -1.97 4.71
C ASN A 279 -1.96 -1.19 5.86
N LEU A 280 -1.81 0.13 5.69
CA LEU A 280 -1.25 1.07 6.66
C LEU A 280 -2.29 2.15 6.98
N LEU A 281 -2.65 2.29 8.26
CA LEU A 281 -3.60 3.31 8.71
C LEU A 281 -3.04 4.06 9.92
N VAL A 282 -3.31 5.36 10.03
CA VAL A 282 -2.85 6.14 11.19
C VAL A 282 -4.04 6.74 11.92
N GLY A 283 -4.19 6.36 13.19
CA GLY A 283 -5.16 6.92 14.13
C GLY A 283 -4.49 7.73 15.23
N SER A 284 -5.28 8.36 16.10
CA SER A 284 -4.73 9.06 17.27
C SER A 284 -5.64 9.00 18.50
N ALA A 285 -5.21 8.27 19.52
CA ALA A 285 -5.95 8.13 20.76
C ALA A 285 -5.14 8.67 21.95
N ASP A 286 -5.79 9.39 22.86
CA ASP A 286 -5.15 10.02 24.02
C ASP A 286 -3.88 10.83 23.71
N LYS A 287 -3.91 11.59 22.60
CA LYS A 287 -2.77 12.36 22.06
C LYS A 287 -1.59 11.52 21.57
N ARG A 288 -1.70 10.19 21.59
CA ARG A 288 -0.74 9.28 20.96
C ARG A 288 -1.15 9.01 19.53
N ARG A 289 -0.21 9.13 18.60
CA ARG A 289 -0.38 8.76 17.20
C ARG A 289 0.00 7.31 17.02
N ILE A 290 -0.91 6.51 16.49
CA ILE A 290 -0.75 5.06 16.38
C ILE A 290 -0.78 4.69 14.91
N LEU A 291 0.27 4.01 14.44
CA LEU A 291 0.27 3.37 13.13
C LEU A 291 -0.28 1.95 13.27
N PHE A 292 -1.37 1.66 12.60
CA PHE A 292 -1.87 0.30 12.41
C PHE A 292 -1.27 -0.29 11.14
N ILE A 293 -0.74 -1.51 11.24
CA ILE A 293 -0.22 -2.29 10.12
C ILE A 293 -0.90 -3.65 10.07
N GLY A 294 -1.25 -4.12 8.89
CA GLY A 294 -1.69 -5.51 8.72
C GLY A 294 -0.59 -6.51 9.06
N GLU A 295 -0.94 -7.63 9.68
CA GLU A 295 0.02 -8.67 10.08
C GLU A 295 0.81 -9.27 8.90
N ASP A 296 0.21 -9.29 7.71
CA ASP A 296 0.86 -9.78 6.50
C ASP A 296 1.94 -8.84 5.98
N GLU A 297 2.00 -7.57 6.39
CA GLU A 297 3.09 -6.65 6.00
C GLU A 297 4.44 -7.09 6.56
N LEU A 298 4.46 -7.62 7.78
CA LEU A 298 5.71 -8.13 8.37
C LEU A 298 6.17 -9.41 7.68
N LYS A 299 5.23 -10.31 7.39
CA LYS A 299 5.51 -11.52 6.62
C LYS A 299 5.97 -11.18 5.21
N LEU A 300 5.32 -10.23 4.55
CA LEU A 300 5.69 -9.74 3.23
C LEU A 300 7.11 -9.17 3.25
N ASN A 301 7.44 -8.31 4.23
CA ASN A 301 8.81 -7.83 4.40
C ASN A 301 9.76 -9.00 4.57
N GLN A 302 9.51 -9.93 5.49
CA GLN A 302 10.38 -11.08 5.72
C GLN A 302 10.61 -11.88 4.42
N ASP A 303 9.54 -12.32 3.76
CA ASP A 303 9.60 -13.15 2.55
C ASP A 303 10.32 -12.41 1.42
N PHE A 304 10.01 -11.13 1.19
CA PHE A 304 10.57 -10.37 0.08
C PHE A 304 12.02 -9.97 0.34
N TYR A 305 12.38 -9.69 1.60
CA TYR A 305 13.76 -9.45 1.98
C TYR A 305 14.64 -10.69 1.77
N TYR A 306 14.17 -11.88 2.19
CA TYR A 306 14.89 -13.12 1.92
C TYR A 306 15.01 -13.40 0.43
N ASN A 307 13.95 -13.17 -0.35
CA ASN A 307 13.98 -13.40 -1.79
C ASN A 307 14.90 -12.43 -2.55
N ALA A 308 14.93 -11.16 -2.15
CA ALA A 308 15.70 -10.11 -2.82
C ALA A 308 17.15 -10.02 -2.35
N PHE A 309 17.40 -10.26 -1.05
CA PHE A 309 18.68 -9.98 -0.38
C PHE A 309 19.26 -11.14 0.43
N PHE A 310 18.51 -12.25 0.60
CA PHE A 310 18.89 -13.42 1.41
C PHE A 310 19.21 -13.11 2.88
N TYR A 311 18.58 -12.08 3.43
CA TYR A 311 18.58 -11.78 4.85
C TYR A 311 17.31 -11.00 5.17
N PHE A 312 16.93 -10.94 6.44
CA PHE A 312 15.87 -10.06 6.91
C PHE A 312 16.42 -9.17 8.03
N PRO A 313 16.21 -7.83 7.99
CA PRO A 313 16.58 -6.94 9.08
C PRO A 313 15.92 -7.36 10.40
N PRO A 314 16.49 -6.97 11.56
CA PRO A 314 15.83 -7.19 12.84
C PRO A 314 14.40 -6.60 12.82
N GLN A 315 13.39 -7.40 13.16
CA GLN A 315 11.99 -7.00 13.09
C GLN A 315 11.68 -5.72 13.89
N LYS A 316 12.34 -5.53 15.04
CA LYS A 316 12.23 -4.31 15.85
C LYS A 316 12.65 -3.06 15.08
N GLU A 317 13.68 -3.13 14.24
CA GLU A 317 14.17 -2.01 13.45
C GLU A 317 13.26 -1.73 12.24
N VAL A 318 12.64 -2.78 11.66
CA VAL A 318 11.57 -2.65 10.66
C VAL A 318 10.39 -1.87 11.24
N LEU A 319 9.91 -2.29 12.42
CA LEU A 319 8.79 -1.62 13.12
C LEU A 319 9.14 -0.19 13.53
N GLU A 320 10.35 0.05 14.03
CA GLU A 320 10.81 1.42 14.35
C GLU A 320 10.89 2.30 13.11
N LEU A 321 11.29 1.78 11.94
CA LEU A 321 11.27 2.55 10.71
C LEU A 321 9.84 2.88 10.27
N PHE A 322 8.90 1.92 10.29
CA PHE A 322 7.48 2.20 10.06
C PHE A 322 6.96 3.31 10.99
N ARG A 323 7.29 3.22 12.28
CA ARG A 323 6.93 4.22 13.30
C ARG A 323 7.45 5.61 12.93
N GLN A 324 8.72 5.71 12.55
CA GLN A 324 9.38 6.96 12.16
C GLN A 324 8.76 7.56 10.89
N LEU A 325 8.45 6.75 9.89
CA LEU A 325 7.83 7.18 8.63
C LEU A 325 6.39 7.69 8.84
N ALA A 326 5.63 7.04 9.73
CA ALA A 326 4.28 7.49 10.11
C ALA A 326 4.26 8.77 10.95
N GLY A 327 5.39 9.12 11.56
CA GLY A 327 5.46 10.07 12.67
C GLY A 327 4.68 9.58 13.89
N ALA A 328 4.58 8.26 14.08
CA ALA A 328 3.78 7.66 15.14
C ALA A 328 4.55 7.54 16.46
N ASP A 329 3.82 7.51 17.56
CA ASP A 329 4.35 7.18 18.89
C ASP A 329 4.43 5.67 19.08
N GLU A 330 3.53 4.93 18.41
CA GLU A 330 3.38 3.49 18.54
C GLU A 330 3.00 2.83 17.21
N VAL A 331 3.42 1.58 17.03
CA VAL A 331 3.00 0.72 15.91
C VAL A 331 2.22 -0.46 16.49
N ARG A 332 1.01 -0.67 15.97
CA ARG A 332 0.15 -1.79 16.35
C ARG A 332 -0.13 -2.66 15.14
N ILE A 333 0.14 -3.94 15.29
CA ILE A 333 -0.20 -4.94 14.28
C ILE A 333 -1.67 -5.33 14.47
N LEU A 334 -2.44 -5.33 13.39
CA LEU A 334 -3.81 -5.84 13.35
C LEU A 334 -3.87 -7.14 12.54
N PRO A 335 -4.76 -8.07 12.94
CA PRO A 335 -4.91 -9.33 12.22
C PRO A 335 -5.56 -9.09 10.85
N ASN A 336 -5.26 -9.96 9.89
CA ASN A 336 -5.81 -9.93 8.53
C ASN A 336 -6.37 -11.31 8.15
N SER A 337 -7.09 -11.35 7.03
CA SER A 337 -7.61 -12.61 6.48
C SER A 337 -7.48 -12.64 4.96
N LYS A 338 -7.98 -13.72 4.34
CA LYS A 338 -8.03 -13.81 2.88
C LYS A 338 -8.90 -12.72 2.26
N HIS A 339 -10.05 -12.40 2.86
CA HIS A 339 -11.00 -11.43 2.31
C HIS A 339 -10.79 -10.01 2.88
N LEU A 340 -10.22 -9.91 4.07
CA LEU A 340 -9.79 -8.68 4.75
C LEU A 340 -8.27 -8.64 4.77
N PHE A 341 -7.67 -8.75 3.58
CA PHE A 341 -6.22 -8.87 3.43
C PHE A 341 -5.51 -7.51 3.55
N HIS A 342 -6.23 -6.40 3.39
CA HIS A 342 -5.78 -5.06 3.74
C HIS A 342 -6.67 -4.45 4.82
N LEU A 343 -6.07 -3.64 5.69
CA LEU A 343 -6.80 -2.91 6.73
C LEU A 343 -7.91 -2.02 6.16
N ASP A 344 -7.68 -1.37 5.01
CA ASP A 344 -8.68 -0.52 4.35
C ASP A 344 -9.91 -1.29 3.82
N MET A 345 -9.90 -2.63 3.80
CA MET A 345 -11.08 -3.46 3.53
C MET A 345 -11.92 -3.72 4.77
N MET A 346 -11.34 -3.54 5.96
CA MET A 346 -11.96 -3.83 7.26
C MET A 346 -12.32 -2.56 8.04
N MET A 347 -11.49 -1.53 7.99
CA MET A 347 -11.63 -0.32 8.78
C MET A 347 -11.16 0.94 8.03
N ALA A 348 -11.66 2.10 8.46
CA ALA A 348 -11.20 3.41 8.01
C ALA A 348 -11.10 4.38 9.18
N VAL A 349 -10.05 5.20 9.22
CA VAL A 349 -9.93 6.27 10.22
C VAL A 349 -10.69 7.50 9.71
N LEU A 350 -11.76 7.89 10.39
CA LEU A 350 -12.60 9.02 9.98
C LEU A 350 -12.08 10.35 10.53
N ASN A 351 -11.53 10.32 11.74
CA ASN A 351 -10.86 11.45 12.38
C ASN A 351 -9.93 10.89 13.47
N PRO A 352 -9.14 11.73 14.19
CA PRO A 352 -8.18 11.25 15.19
C PRO A 352 -8.74 10.18 16.13
N LYS A 353 -9.98 10.34 16.62
CA LYS A 353 -10.59 9.51 17.66
C LYS A 353 -11.68 8.56 17.15
N THR A 354 -12.05 8.62 15.87
CA THR A 354 -13.16 7.83 15.32
C THR A 354 -12.67 6.91 14.22
N VAL A 355 -13.00 5.62 14.35
CA VAL A 355 -12.73 4.59 13.36
C VAL A 355 -14.05 3.99 12.90
N ALA A 356 -14.25 3.91 11.59
CA ALA A 356 -15.27 3.07 11.00
C ALA A 356 -14.73 1.63 10.97
N LEU A 357 -15.55 0.65 11.38
CA LEU A 357 -15.24 -0.78 11.30
C LEU A 357 -16.42 -1.53 10.69
N ILE A 358 -16.17 -2.48 9.80
CA ILE A 358 -17.25 -3.30 9.24
C ILE A 358 -18.01 -4.05 10.34
N LYS A 359 -19.32 -4.17 10.15
CA LYS A 359 -20.22 -4.95 11.00
C LYS A 359 -21.11 -5.82 10.13
N PRO A 360 -20.75 -7.10 9.98
CA PRO A 360 -21.59 -8.10 9.34
C PRO A 360 -22.99 -8.09 9.97
N VAL A 361 -24.04 -7.85 9.17
CA VAL A 361 -25.44 -7.92 9.64
C VAL A 361 -25.94 -9.37 9.76
N ASP A 362 -25.24 -10.28 9.09
CA ASP A 362 -25.45 -11.73 9.01
C ASP A 362 -24.15 -12.47 9.38
N ALA A 363 -23.60 -12.16 10.56
CA ALA A 363 -22.29 -12.63 11.02
C ALA A 363 -22.08 -14.16 10.96
N ASP A 364 -23.15 -14.95 11.11
CA ASP A 364 -23.10 -16.42 11.03
C ASP A 364 -22.76 -16.95 9.62
N ALA A 365 -22.97 -16.14 8.57
CA ALA A 365 -22.64 -16.47 7.18
C ALA A 365 -21.20 -16.08 6.80
N LEU A 366 -20.46 -15.44 7.70
CA LEU A 366 -19.09 -15.01 7.47
C LEU A 366 -18.11 -16.19 7.65
N ASP A 367 -16.99 -16.16 6.92
CA ASP A 367 -15.89 -17.10 7.19
C ASP A 367 -15.42 -16.98 8.66
N LYS A 368 -15.14 -18.11 9.30
CA LYS A 368 -14.76 -18.15 10.72
C LYS A 368 -13.52 -17.31 11.01
N ASN A 369 -12.56 -17.28 10.09
CA ASN A 369 -11.35 -16.49 10.25
C ASN A 369 -11.65 -14.99 10.12
N ASP A 370 -12.48 -14.59 9.15
CA ASP A 370 -12.91 -13.19 8.99
C ASP A 370 -13.65 -12.70 10.24
N HIS A 371 -14.53 -13.53 10.81
CA HIS A 371 -15.24 -13.22 12.06
C HIS A 371 -14.27 -12.98 13.22
N ARG A 372 -13.27 -13.86 13.38
CA ARG A 372 -12.22 -13.70 14.40
C ARG A 372 -11.43 -12.40 14.19
N VAL A 373 -11.00 -12.14 12.96
CA VAL A 373 -10.21 -10.95 12.60
C VAL A 373 -10.94 -9.65 12.94
N ILE A 374 -12.22 -9.55 12.58
CA ILE A 374 -13.04 -8.36 12.92
C ILE A 374 -13.19 -8.20 14.43
N ALA A 375 -13.43 -9.29 15.16
CA ALA A 375 -13.58 -9.26 16.61
C ALA A 375 -12.30 -8.84 17.34
N GLU A 376 -11.16 -9.36 16.90
CA GLU A 376 -9.84 -9.04 17.47
C GLU A 376 -9.43 -7.60 17.13
N ALA A 377 -9.62 -7.14 15.89
CA ALA A 377 -9.39 -5.75 15.51
C ALA A 377 -10.27 -4.80 16.34
N ARG A 378 -11.56 -5.14 16.54
CA ARG A 378 -12.47 -4.39 17.41
C ARG A 378 -11.94 -4.27 18.84
N GLN A 379 -11.51 -5.38 19.43
CA GLN A 379 -10.97 -5.38 20.78
C GLN A 379 -9.75 -4.46 20.88
N ILE A 380 -8.80 -4.58 19.96
CA ILE A 380 -7.60 -3.74 19.94
C ILE A 380 -7.99 -2.25 19.85
N LEU A 381 -8.89 -1.88 18.95
CA LEU A 381 -9.34 -0.49 18.79
C LEU A 381 -10.04 0.05 20.07
N MET A 382 -10.79 -0.79 20.77
CA MET A 382 -11.40 -0.43 22.06
C MET A 382 -10.36 -0.21 23.16
N GLU A 383 -9.30 -1.02 23.22
CA GLU A 383 -8.21 -0.87 24.19
C GLU A 383 -7.49 0.47 24.06
N TYR A 384 -7.41 1.02 22.84
CA TYR A 384 -6.90 2.37 22.60
C TYR A 384 -7.93 3.48 22.83
N GLY A 385 -9.21 3.17 23.08
CA GLY A 385 -10.25 4.17 23.33
C GLY A 385 -10.79 4.85 22.07
N PHE A 386 -10.70 4.22 20.90
CA PHE A 386 -11.34 4.74 19.70
C PHE A 386 -12.86 4.67 19.82
N ARG A 387 -13.54 5.73 19.39
CA ARG A 387 -14.97 5.66 19.09
C ARG A 387 -15.14 4.85 17.80
N MET A 388 -15.82 3.73 17.88
CA MET A 388 -16.12 2.91 16.71
C MET A 388 -17.46 3.31 16.09
N VAL A 389 -17.48 3.36 14.77
CA VAL A 389 -18.69 3.48 13.96
C VAL A 389 -18.84 2.16 13.23
N ASP A 390 -19.89 1.44 13.57
CA ASP A 390 -20.20 0.17 12.94
C ASP A 390 -20.80 0.43 11.56
N ILE A 391 -20.13 -0.01 10.49
CA ILE A 391 -20.64 0.09 9.12
C ILE A 391 -21.34 -1.23 8.78
N PRO A 392 -22.68 -1.23 8.58
CA PRO A 392 -23.41 -2.43 8.20
C PRO A 392 -22.87 -3.01 6.88
N THR A 393 -22.48 -4.27 6.90
CA THR A 393 -21.90 -4.98 5.76
C THR A 393 -22.55 -6.35 5.65
N LEU A 394 -22.77 -6.86 4.44
CA LEU A 394 -23.23 -8.24 4.24
C LEU A 394 -22.06 -9.21 4.26
N ALA A 395 -22.23 -10.42 4.78
CA ALA A 395 -21.19 -11.44 4.75
C ALA A 395 -20.79 -11.82 3.31
N ASP A 396 -21.77 -11.89 2.39
CA ASP A 396 -21.51 -12.16 0.97
C ASP A 396 -20.66 -11.07 0.30
N TRP A 397 -20.80 -9.83 0.74
CA TRP A 397 -19.97 -8.71 0.32
C TRP A 397 -18.53 -8.89 0.75
N VAL A 398 -18.28 -9.24 2.01
CA VAL A 398 -16.91 -9.53 2.48
C VAL A 398 -16.29 -10.66 1.66
N ASN A 399 -17.01 -11.77 1.49
CA ASN A 399 -16.56 -12.94 0.73
C ASN A 399 -16.30 -12.65 -0.76
N THR A 400 -16.82 -11.54 -1.30
CA THR A 400 -16.65 -11.11 -2.68
C THR A 400 -15.90 -9.78 -2.82
N PHE A 401 -15.15 -9.38 -1.78
CA PHE A 401 -14.32 -8.17 -1.75
C PHE A 401 -15.10 -6.86 -2.00
N LYS A 402 -16.38 -6.84 -1.67
CA LYS A 402 -17.20 -5.63 -1.64
C LYS A 402 -17.13 -5.04 -0.24
N SER A 403 -16.37 -3.96 -0.05
CA SER A 403 -16.28 -3.31 1.25
C SER A 403 -16.81 -1.87 1.20
N PRO A 404 -17.93 -1.56 1.90
CA PRO A 404 -18.42 -0.18 2.00
C PRO A 404 -17.52 0.70 2.89
N ILE A 405 -16.46 0.12 3.48
CA ILE A 405 -15.48 0.84 4.30
C ILE A 405 -14.19 1.17 3.57
N ASN A 406 -13.99 0.63 2.36
CA ASN A 406 -12.86 0.96 1.50
C ASN A 406 -13.11 2.33 0.83
N ILE A 407 -13.20 3.35 1.70
CA ILE A 407 -13.61 4.72 1.42
C ILE A 407 -12.40 5.62 1.20
N ILE A 408 -12.64 6.77 0.56
CA ILE A 408 -11.66 7.86 0.49
C ILE A 408 -12.20 9.01 1.35
N PRO A 409 -11.82 9.13 2.63
CA PRO A 409 -12.20 10.24 3.48
C PRO A 409 -11.36 11.49 3.13
N PHE A 410 -11.99 12.65 3.16
CA PHE A 410 -11.35 13.95 2.93
C PHE A 410 -12.15 15.07 3.60
N THR A 411 -11.52 16.19 3.88
CA THR A 411 -12.27 17.40 4.27
C THR A 411 -12.61 18.17 3.01
N ASN A 412 -13.89 18.24 2.64
CA ASN A 412 -14.34 19.00 1.49
C ASN A 412 -13.87 20.47 1.60
N ARG A 413 -13.19 20.95 0.56
CA ARG A 413 -12.61 22.30 0.54
C ARG A 413 -13.66 23.40 0.65
N ASP A 414 -14.79 23.24 -0.02
CA ASP A 414 -15.82 24.28 -0.15
C ASP A 414 -16.74 24.32 1.08
N SER A 415 -17.07 23.17 1.67
CA SER A 415 -17.95 23.09 2.84
C SER A 415 -17.20 23.02 4.19
N GLY A 416 -15.93 22.65 4.18
CA GLY A 416 -15.14 22.37 5.38
C GLY A 416 -15.56 21.11 6.15
N ARG A 417 -16.54 20.35 5.63
CA ARG A 417 -17.06 19.14 6.27
C ARG A 417 -16.18 17.94 5.94
N LEU A 418 -16.16 16.97 6.86
CA LEU A 418 -15.63 15.65 6.58
C LEU A 418 -16.58 14.93 5.62
N THR A 419 -16.05 14.51 4.48
CA THR A 419 -16.76 13.86 3.40
C THR A 419 -16.03 12.56 3.06
N ALA A 420 -16.73 11.55 2.55
CA ALA A 420 -16.10 10.33 2.09
C ALA A 420 -16.74 9.82 0.80
N PHE A 421 -15.89 9.36 -0.14
CA PHE A 421 -16.36 8.53 -1.25
C PHE A 421 -16.60 7.11 -0.74
N VAL A 422 -17.85 6.67 -0.81
CA VAL A 422 -18.28 5.36 -0.31
C VAL A 422 -18.57 4.44 -1.50
N PRO A 423 -17.91 3.28 -1.61
CA PRO A 423 -18.25 2.28 -2.60
C PRO A 423 -19.73 1.86 -2.50
N GLN A 424 -20.45 1.99 -3.61
CA GLN A 424 -21.85 1.58 -3.73
C GLN A 424 -21.92 0.21 -4.40
N PHE A 425 -22.76 -0.64 -3.83
CA PHE A 425 -23.11 -1.97 -4.35
C PHE A 425 -24.64 -2.10 -4.49
N GLU A 426 -25.09 -3.30 -4.87
CA GLU A 426 -26.51 -3.62 -4.97
C GLU A 426 -27.24 -3.33 -3.65
N ASP A 427 -28.36 -2.62 -3.69
CA ASP A 427 -29.12 -2.37 -2.46
C ASP A 427 -29.96 -3.61 -2.12
N LYS A 428 -29.86 -4.09 -0.89
CA LYS A 428 -30.61 -5.24 -0.39
C LYS A 428 -31.39 -4.86 0.86
N LEU A 429 -32.57 -5.45 1.00
CA LEU A 429 -33.33 -5.40 2.25
C LEU A 429 -32.72 -6.40 3.23
N VAL A 430 -32.38 -5.93 4.41
CA VAL A 430 -31.84 -6.75 5.51
C VAL A 430 -32.69 -6.60 6.76
N MET A 431 -32.69 -7.64 7.59
CA MET A 431 -33.38 -7.63 8.87
C MET A 431 -32.44 -7.10 9.96
N ILE A 432 -32.63 -5.85 10.39
CA ILE A 432 -31.87 -5.26 11.49
C ILE A 432 -32.84 -4.96 12.64
N LYS A 433 -32.59 -5.57 13.81
CA LYS A 433 -33.42 -5.42 15.01
C LYS A 433 -34.92 -5.70 14.72
N GLY A 434 -35.19 -6.75 13.93
CA GLY A 434 -36.56 -7.18 13.59
C GLY A 434 -37.26 -6.33 12.53
N ARG A 435 -36.58 -5.39 11.87
CA ARG A 435 -37.15 -4.54 10.80
C ARG A 435 -36.41 -4.76 9.49
N ALA A 436 -37.17 -4.84 8.39
CA ALA A 436 -36.61 -4.83 7.04
C ALA A 436 -36.19 -3.41 6.68
N VAL A 437 -34.91 -3.20 6.41
CA VAL A 437 -34.31 -1.91 6.07
C VAL A 437 -33.37 -2.03 4.88
N SER A 438 -33.23 -0.96 4.10
CA SER A 438 -32.22 -0.89 3.02
C SER A 438 -30.84 -0.85 3.65
N ILE A 439 -29.96 -1.78 3.27
CA ILE A 439 -28.57 -1.79 3.75
C ILE A 439 -27.86 -0.47 3.40
N ARG A 440 -28.17 0.11 2.22
CA ARG A 440 -27.60 1.41 1.81
C ARG A 440 -28.03 2.55 2.73
N GLN A 441 -29.31 2.58 3.13
CA GLN A 441 -29.80 3.60 4.07
C GLN A 441 -29.12 3.48 5.43
N GLU A 442 -28.89 2.27 5.91
CA GLU A 442 -28.20 2.01 7.18
C GLU A 442 -26.72 2.40 7.11
N ILE A 443 -26.02 2.13 6.00
CA ILE A 443 -24.65 2.60 5.77
C ILE A 443 -24.59 4.14 5.75
N LYS A 444 -25.51 4.79 5.02
CA LYS A 444 -25.60 6.25 4.96
C LYS A 444 -25.84 6.84 6.35
N GLN A 445 -26.73 6.24 7.14
CA GLN A 445 -27.03 6.66 8.49
C GLN A 445 -25.81 6.50 9.41
N ALA A 446 -25.08 5.38 9.33
CA ALA A 446 -23.88 5.15 10.13
C ALA A 446 -22.80 6.23 9.86
N TYR A 447 -22.55 6.58 8.59
CA TYR A 447 -21.64 7.68 8.25
C TYR A 447 -22.16 9.04 8.72
N ALA A 448 -23.46 9.32 8.57
CA ALA A 448 -24.05 10.57 9.06
C ALA A 448 -23.92 10.72 10.58
N GLU A 449 -24.13 9.66 11.36
CA GLU A 449 -23.94 9.61 12.82
C GLU A 449 -22.47 9.79 13.24
N ALA A 450 -21.55 9.46 12.35
CA ALA A 450 -20.13 9.72 12.49
C ALA A 450 -19.73 11.16 12.13
N GLY A 451 -20.67 11.97 11.62
CA GLY A 451 -20.40 13.31 11.12
C GLY A 451 -19.72 13.33 9.75
N VAL A 452 -19.87 12.26 8.97
CA VAL A 452 -19.30 12.12 7.62
C VAL A 452 -20.39 12.30 6.58
N GLU A 453 -20.16 13.19 5.62
CA GLU A 453 -20.98 13.30 4.41
C GLU A 453 -20.59 12.21 3.42
N ALA A 454 -21.44 11.21 3.23
CA ALA A 454 -21.17 10.09 2.32
C ALA A 454 -21.61 10.41 0.88
N ILE A 455 -20.66 10.38 -0.05
CA ILE A 455 -20.90 10.40 -1.50
C ILE A 455 -20.77 8.98 -2.03
N PHE A 456 -21.90 8.38 -2.43
CA PHE A 456 -21.92 7.01 -2.92
C PHE A 456 -21.59 6.96 -4.42
N ALA A 457 -20.67 6.08 -4.80
CA ALA A 457 -20.29 5.84 -6.20
C ALA A 457 -20.14 4.33 -6.47
N GLU A 458 -20.65 3.84 -7.60
CA GLU A 458 -20.65 2.41 -7.92
C GLU A 458 -19.24 1.87 -8.14
N SER A 459 -18.79 0.93 -7.32
CA SER A 459 -17.46 0.33 -7.44
C SER A 459 -17.53 -1.01 -8.15
N SER A 460 -16.85 -1.14 -9.29
CA SER A 460 -16.66 -2.43 -9.99
C SER A 460 -15.29 -3.08 -9.74
N PHE A 461 -14.40 -2.39 -9.00
CA PHE A 461 -13.07 -2.91 -8.64
C PHE A 461 -13.09 -4.22 -7.84
N TYR A 462 -14.19 -4.55 -7.16
CA TYR A 462 -14.28 -5.75 -6.30
C TYR A 462 -14.09 -7.05 -7.10
N GLN A 463 -14.38 -7.00 -8.41
CA GLN A 463 -14.13 -8.10 -9.35
C GLN A 463 -12.64 -8.47 -9.44
N PHE A 464 -11.75 -7.58 -8.98
CA PHE A 464 -10.30 -7.77 -8.95
C PHE A 464 -9.74 -7.81 -7.53
N GLY A 465 -10.60 -7.91 -6.52
CA GLY A 465 -10.19 -8.03 -5.12
C GLY A 465 -9.99 -6.73 -4.34
N GLY A 466 -10.49 -5.58 -4.80
CA GLY A 466 -10.40 -4.32 -4.05
C GLY A 466 -11.56 -3.36 -4.35
N ASN A 467 -11.61 -2.16 -3.77
CA ASN A 467 -12.59 -1.13 -4.16
C ASN A 467 -11.87 0.17 -4.59
N PHE A 468 -12.60 1.28 -4.69
CA PHE A 468 -12.05 2.53 -5.18
C PHE A 468 -10.88 3.07 -4.38
N HIS A 469 -10.86 2.90 -3.05
CA HIS A 469 -9.73 3.35 -2.25
C HIS A 469 -8.43 2.63 -2.63
N CYS A 470 -8.49 1.35 -3.00
CA CYS A 470 -7.32 0.63 -3.53
C CYS A 470 -6.77 1.23 -4.84
N ALA A 471 -7.63 1.85 -5.65
CA ALA A 471 -7.28 2.33 -6.99
C ALA A 471 -6.89 3.81 -7.05
N ILE A 472 -7.16 4.57 -5.98
CA ILE A 472 -7.02 6.02 -5.96
C ILE A 472 -6.06 6.42 -4.85
N LEU A 473 -5.09 7.25 -5.20
CA LEU A 473 -4.17 7.85 -4.24
C LEU A 473 -4.42 9.36 -4.15
N PRO A 474 -5.04 9.85 -3.06
CA PRO A 474 -5.04 11.27 -2.71
C PRO A 474 -3.62 11.77 -2.50
N VAL A 475 -3.26 12.91 -3.12
CA VAL A 475 -1.92 13.51 -2.98
C VAL A 475 -1.94 14.98 -2.55
N GLU A 476 -3.11 15.64 -2.56
CA GLU A 476 -3.32 17.03 -2.10
C GLU A 476 -4.70 17.20 -1.44
#